data_AF-A0A6V7MAD0-F1
#
_entry.id   AF-A0A6V7MAD0-F1
#
_cell.length_a   1.000
_cell.length_b   1.000
_cell.length_c   1.000
_cell.angle_alpha   90.00
_cell.angle_beta   90.00
_cell.angle_gamma   90.00
#
_symmetry.space_group_name_H-M   'P 1'
#
loop_
_entity.id
_entity.type
_entity.pdbx_description
1 polymer ?
#
loop_
_entity_poly.entity_id
_entity_poly.type
_entity_poly.pdbx_seq_one_letter_code
_entity_poly.pdbx_strand_id
1 'polypeptide(L)'
;FAIIIKDLVGGTSKIVELAAVEDDPQRRRPDISRAKKYLNWEPKISLTEGLKKTIAYFDKELKKTKHSQRDVIKISRVNDHDIIEQL
;
A
#
# COMPACT_ATOMS: atom_id res chain seq x y z
N PHE A 1 5.77 -6.93 -5.91
CA PHE A 1 6.29 -6.07 -4.82
C PHE A 1 5.56 -6.23 -3.48
N ALA A 2 4.29 -6.66 -3.46
CA ALA A 2 3.49 -6.77 -2.22
C ALA A 2 4.18 -7.53 -1.08
N ILE A 3 4.84 -8.66 -1.38
CA ILE A 3 5.57 -9.48 -0.39
C ILE A 3 6.70 -8.67 0.28
N ILE A 4 7.58 -8.05 -0.51
CA ILE A 4 8.71 -7.24 0.01
C ILE A 4 8.21 -6.14 0.96
N ILE A 5 7.12 -5.45 0.58
CA ILE A 5 6.56 -4.38 1.40
C ILE A 5 5.98 -4.94 2.70
N LYS A 6 5.22 -6.05 2.62
CA LYS A 6 4.64 -6.71 3.79
C LYS A 6 5.72 -7.12 4.79
N ASP A 7 6.81 -7.70 4.31
CA ASP A 7 7.93 -8.16 5.14
C ASP A 7 8.66 -6.98 5.80
N LEU A 8 8.92 -5.90 5.05
CA LEU A 8 9.59 -4.71 5.59
C LEU A 8 8.75 -3.95 6.64
N VAL A 9 7.42 -4.01 6.52
CA VAL A 9 6.49 -3.41 7.50
C VAL A 9 6.29 -4.33 8.72
N GLY A 10 6.50 -5.64 8.57
CA GLY A 10 6.14 -6.63 9.59
C GLY A 10 4.63 -6.88 9.68
N GLY A 11 3.90 -6.66 8.58
CA GLY A 11 2.44 -6.75 8.55
C GLY A 11 1.90 -8.17 8.36
N THR A 12 0.70 -8.43 8.87
CA THR A 12 0.00 -9.72 8.73
C THR A 12 -1.05 -9.75 7.60
N SER A 13 -1.14 -8.67 6.81
CA SER A 13 -2.13 -8.52 5.73
C SER A 13 -2.11 -9.69 4.73
N LYS A 14 -3.29 -10.11 4.28
CA LYS A 14 -3.45 -11.10 3.21
C LYS A 14 -3.17 -10.45 1.85
N ILE A 15 -2.47 -11.15 0.97
CA ILE A 15 -2.26 -10.73 -0.43
C ILE A 15 -3.37 -11.37 -1.25
N VAL A 16 -4.07 -10.56 -2.05
CA VAL A 16 -5.17 -11.00 -2.91
C VAL A 16 -4.89 -10.48 -4.32
N GLU A 17 -5.01 -11.35 -5.31
CA GLU A 17 -4.90 -11.00 -6.73
C GLU A 17 -6.29 -10.71 -7.29
N LEU A 18 -6.40 -9.61 -8.02
CA LEU A 18 -7.63 -9.17 -8.68
C LEU A 18 -7.37 -9.05 -10.18
N ALA A 19 -8.43 -8.95 -10.98
CA ALA A 19 -8.31 -8.76 -12.42
C ALA A 19 -7.48 -7.51 -12.76
N ALA A 20 -6.65 -7.62 -13.80
CA ALA A 20 -5.82 -6.51 -14.26
C ALA A 20 -6.68 -5.40 -14.87
N VAL A 21 -6.20 -4.16 -14.76
CA VAL A 21 -6.77 -3.01 -15.46
C VAL A 21 -6.31 -3.05 -16.92
N GLU A 22 -7.22 -2.75 -17.86
CA GLU A 22 -6.99 -2.90 -19.31
C GLU A 22 -5.80 -2.06 -19.82
N ASP A 23 -5.65 -0.84 -19.33
CA ASP A 23 -4.63 0.11 -19.81
C ASP A 23 -3.27 0.02 -19.08
N ASP A 24 -3.10 -0.92 -18.14
CA ASP A 24 -1.87 -1.04 -17.39
C ASP A 24 -0.82 -1.89 -18.14
N PRO A 25 0.33 -1.32 -18.53
CA PRO A 25 1.37 -2.11 -19.18
C PRO A 25 1.97 -3.09 -18.17
N GLN A 26 1.98 -4.36 -18.58
CA GLN A 26 2.39 -5.47 -17.72
C GLN A 26 3.84 -5.35 -17.21
N ARG A 27 4.73 -4.68 -17.96
CA ARG A 27 6.15 -4.52 -17.59
C ARG A 27 6.68 -3.16 -18.01
N ARG A 28 7.55 -2.59 -17.16
CA ARG A 28 8.29 -1.36 -17.44
C ARG A 28 9.73 -1.50 -16.92
N ARG A 29 10.71 -1.14 -17.75
CA ARG A 29 12.13 -1.08 -17.38
C ARG A 29 12.81 0.03 -18.20
N PRO A 30 13.03 1.23 -17.63
CA PRO A 30 13.64 2.33 -18.38
C PRO A 30 15.11 2.05 -18.69
N ASP A 31 15.53 2.36 -19.92
CA ASP A 31 16.95 2.48 -20.25
C ASP A 31 17.44 3.88 -19.83
N ILE A 32 18.43 3.91 -18.95
CA ILE A 32 19.01 5.12 -18.38
C ILE A 32 20.36 5.50 -19.01
N SER A 33 20.78 4.83 -20.09
CA SER A 33 22.09 5.03 -20.72
C SER A 33 22.33 6.48 -21.15
N ARG A 34 21.29 7.20 -21.60
CA ARG A 34 21.38 8.63 -21.93
C ARG A 34 21.69 9.48 -20.70
N ALA A 35 21.00 9.26 -19.58
CA ALA A 35 21.24 10.04 -18.37
C ALA A 35 22.65 9.77 -17.80
N LYS A 36 23.13 8.53 -17.85
CA LYS A 36 24.51 8.20 -17.49
C LYS A 36 25.52 8.93 -18.39
N LYS A 37 25.32 8.86 -19.71
CA LYS A 37 26.25 9.44 -20.70
C LYS A 37 26.32 10.96 -20.63
N TYR A 38 25.18 11.63 -20.58
CA TYR A 38 25.11 13.08 -20.76
C TYR A 38 25.05 13.87 -19.45
N LEU A 39 24.58 13.24 -18.37
CA LEU A 39 24.39 13.91 -17.08
C LEU A 39 25.28 13.34 -15.97
N ASN A 40 26.06 12.29 -16.26
CA ASN A 40 26.77 11.49 -15.26
C ASN A 40 25.85 11.09 -14.09
N TRP A 41 24.59 10.79 -14.41
CA TRP A 41 23.53 10.56 -13.44
C TRP A 41 23.07 9.10 -13.45
N GLU A 42 22.85 8.57 -12.25
CA GLU A 42 22.19 7.29 -12.01
C GLU A 42 21.53 7.26 -10.62
N PRO A 43 20.51 6.40 -10.40
CA PRO A 43 19.89 6.25 -9.09
C PRO A 43 20.89 5.68 -8.07
N LYS A 44 21.06 6.39 -6.95
CA LYS A 44 21.96 5.98 -5.85
C LYS A 44 21.25 5.24 -4.71
N ILE A 45 19.93 5.41 -4.62
CA ILE A 45 19.11 4.85 -3.55
C ILE A 45 18.55 3.52 -4.04
N SER A 46 18.81 2.45 -3.27
CA SER A 46 18.24 1.14 -3.56
C SER A 46 16.73 1.11 -3.31
N LEU A 47 16.02 0.17 -3.92
CA LEU A 47 14.59 -0.03 -3.67
C LEU A 47 14.29 -0.21 -2.19
N THR A 48 15.03 -1.08 -1.49
CA THR A 48 14.83 -1.36 -0.06
C THR A 48 15.05 -0.13 0.80
N GLU A 49 16.09 0.66 0.52
CA GLU A 49 16.33 1.91 1.26
C GLU A 49 15.20 2.92 1.03
N GLY A 50 14.78 3.10 -0.23
CA GLY A 50 13.64 3.96 -0.58
C GLY A 50 12.37 3.53 0.16
N LEU A 51 12.03 2.23 0.12
CA LEU A 51 10.87 1.67 0.81
C LEU A 51 10.91 1.91 2.32
N LYS A 52 12.06 1.74 2.98
CA LYS A 52 12.20 2.04 4.42
C LYS A 52 11.90 3.50 4.75
N LYS A 53 12.34 4.44 3.92
CA LYS A 53 12.04 5.88 4.11
C LYS A 53 10.54 6.16 3.89
N THR A 54 9.93 5.53 2.89
CA THR A 54 8.49 5.63 2.63
C THR A 54 7.66 5.08 3.79
N ILE A 55 8.03 3.92 4.35
CA ILE A 55 7.37 3.31 5.51
C ILE A 55 7.45 4.25 6.72
N ALA A 56 8.65 4.78 7.02
CA ALA A 56 8.85 5.70 8.14
C ALA A 56 8.04 7.00 7.99
N TYR A 57 7.84 7.49 6.76
CA TYR A 57 6.96 8.63 6.50
C TYR A 57 5.51 8.29 6.83
N PHE A 58 4.96 7.20 6.30
CA PHE A 58 3.56 6.83 6.54
C PHE A 58 3.26 6.44 7.99
N ASP A 59 4.22 5.83 8.71
CA ASP A 59 4.08 5.60 10.16
C ASP A 59 3.85 6.91 10.92
N LYS A 60 4.56 7.99 10.55
CA LYS A 60 4.35 9.32 11.14
C LYS A 60 3.01 9.93 10.71
N GLU A 61 2.64 9.84 9.45
CA GLU A 61 1.37 10.39 8.96
C GLU A 61 0.14 9.70 9.59
N LEU A 62 0.20 8.37 9.78
CA LEU A 62 -0.85 7.63 10.47
C LEU A 62 -0.94 7.98 11.97
N LYS A 63 0.18 8.29 12.62
CA LYS A 63 0.18 8.77 14.01
C LYS A 63 -0.39 10.19 14.16
N LYS A 64 -0.25 11.04 13.13
CA LYS A 64 -0.80 12.41 13.12
C LYS A 64 -2.32 12.42 12.88
N THR A 65 -2.82 11.47 12.08
CA THR A 65 -4.23 11.41 11.72
C THR A 65 -5.03 10.66 12.78
N LYS A 66 -5.81 11.37 13.61
CA LYS A 66 -6.80 10.78 14.54
C LYS A 66 -8.01 10.14 13.83
N HIS A 67 -7.87 9.60 12.62
CA HIS A 67 -8.99 8.99 11.89
C HIS A 67 -9.22 7.52 12.29
N SER A 68 -9.18 7.25 13.60
CA SER A 68 -9.63 5.98 14.21
C SER A 68 -11.10 6.08 14.61
N GLN A 69 -11.96 6.59 13.71
CA GLN A 69 -13.42 6.57 13.88
C GLN A 69 -14.14 5.81 12.75
N ARG A 70 -13.45 4.92 12.03
CA ARG A 70 -14.12 4.00 11.08
C ARG A 70 -14.29 2.57 11.62
N ASP A 71 -13.58 2.20 12.68
CA ASP A 71 -13.67 0.84 13.25
C ASP A 71 -14.69 0.69 14.38
N VAL A 72 -15.25 1.79 14.91
CA VAL A 72 -16.33 1.73 15.92
C VAL A 72 -17.68 1.33 15.30
N ILE A 73 -17.91 1.61 14.01
CA ILE A 73 -19.22 1.41 13.36
C ILE A 73 -19.41 -0.03 12.82
N LYS A 74 -18.34 -0.82 12.66
CA LYS A 74 -18.45 -2.19 12.12
C LYS A 74 -18.71 -3.27 13.18
N ILE A 75 -18.50 -2.98 14.47
CA ILE A 75 -18.78 -3.92 15.57
C ILE A 75 -20.26 -3.93 15.97
N SER A 76 -21.04 -2.90 15.61
CA SER A 76 -22.48 -2.82 15.91
C SER A 76 -23.41 -3.38 14.82
N ARG A 77 -22.88 -4.00 13.77
CA ARG A 77 -23.69 -4.61 12.68
C ARG A 77 -23.59 -6.13 12.64
N VAL A 78 -23.56 -6.77 13.80
CA VAL A 78 -23.85 -8.19 13.93
C VAL A 78 -25.11 -8.30 14.80
N ASN A 79 -26.26 -8.25 14.13
CA ASN A 79 -27.42 -9.14 14.32
C ASN A 79 -28.58 -8.65 13.43
N ASP A 80 -28.51 -8.91 12.12
CA ASP A 80 -29.67 -8.81 11.21
C ASP A 80 -30.60 -10.05 11.36
N HIS A 81 -30.71 -10.60 12.58
CA HIS A 81 -31.60 -11.73 12.87
C HIS A 81 -32.89 -11.30 13.60
N ASP A 82 -33.01 -10.03 14.02
CA ASP A 82 -34.10 -9.58 14.91
C ASP A 82 -35.01 -8.48 14.33
N ILE A 83 -35.07 -8.27 13.01
CA ILE A 83 -36.05 -7.33 12.39
C ILE A 83 -36.88 -8.03 11.30
N ILE A 84 -37.54 -9.13 11.67
CA ILE A 84 -38.81 -9.56 11.06
C ILE A 84 -39.70 -10.09 12.18
N GLU A 85 -40.20 -9.19 13.04
CA GLU A 85 -41.50 -9.37 13.69
C GLU A 85 -41.94 -8.04 14.31
N GLN A 86 -43.20 -7.69 14.07
CA GLN A 86 -43.98 -6.60 14.67
C GLN A 86 -43.88 -5.22 13.98
N LEU A 87 -44.89 -4.98 13.13
CA LEU A 87 -45.76 -3.79 13.05
C LEU A 87 -45.12 -2.41 13.19
#